data_AF-A0A4R4P2L0-F1
#
_entry.id   AF-A0A4R4P2L0-F1
#
_cell.length_a   1.000
_cell.length_b   1.000
_cell.length_c   1.000
_cell.angle_alpha   90.00
_cell.angle_beta   90.00
_cell.angle_gamma   90.00
#
_symmetry.space_group_name_H-M   'P 1'
#
loop_
_entity.id
_entity.type
_entity.pdbx_description
1 polymer ?
#
loop_
_entity_poly.entity_id
_entity_poly.type
_entity_poly.pdbx_seq_one_letter_code
_entity_poly.pdbx_strand_id
1 'polypeptide(L)'
;MRSEQIDLLVGVDHALWIQRVDTRAARRGEQPFALEAPGALLHKRVRYEKTARWYCGTDADVRVPSTIRTWTRPDNGAHYERTYAGVVFPARPFARFLGYFLSEGSINGHQIVLAQNRGPVLAAMADVVRELGLPPYLPVSSHGCVRTQCVAVMAVRTPRTATA
;
A
#
# COMPACT_ATOMS: atom_id res chain seq x y z
N MET A 1 -1.48 -23.94 -15.00
CA MET A 1 -1.84 -22.74 -14.23
C MET A 1 -0.55 -22.04 -13.83
N ARG A 2 -0.28 -20.83 -14.34
CA ARG A 2 0.81 -20.00 -13.82
C ARG A 2 0.35 -19.46 -12.47
N SER A 3 1.15 -19.68 -11.42
CA SER A 3 0.92 -19.08 -10.12
C SER A 3 1.02 -17.57 -10.30
N GLU A 4 -0.10 -16.84 -10.25
CA GLU A 4 -0.07 -15.41 -10.00
C GLU A 4 0.50 -15.25 -8.59
N GLN A 5 1.80 -14.96 -8.50
CA GLN A 5 2.41 -14.54 -7.25
C GLN A 5 1.65 -13.32 -6.78
N ILE A 6 0.88 -13.48 -5.71
CA ILE A 6 0.36 -12.35 -4.96
C ILE A 6 1.54 -11.94 -4.11
N ASP A 7 2.19 -10.82 -4.47
CA ASP A 7 3.11 -10.13 -3.59
C ASP A 7 2.29 -9.56 -2.43
N LEU A 8 2.00 -10.43 -1.49
CA LEU A 8 1.45 -10.06 -0.20
C LEU A 8 2.59 -9.33 0.52
N LEU A 9 2.43 -8.02 0.75
CA LEU A 9 3.24 -7.21 1.68
C LEU A 9 2.99 -7.64 3.13
N VAL A 10 3.08 -8.93 3.36
CA VAL A 10 2.59 -9.62 4.53
C VAL A 10 3.81 -10.39 5.03
N GLY A 11 4.39 -9.91 6.13
CA GLY A 11 5.52 -10.57 6.77
C GLY A 11 5.17 -12.02 7.15
N VAL A 12 6.21 -12.83 7.41
CA VAL A 12 6.13 -14.27 7.71
C VAL A 12 5.16 -14.68 8.82
N ASP A 13 4.70 -13.75 9.66
CA ASP A 13 3.86 -14.02 10.83
C ASP A 13 2.38 -13.67 10.69
N HIS A 14 1.95 -13.12 9.55
CA HIS A 14 0.57 -12.66 9.42
C HIS A 14 -0.35 -13.78 8.93
N ALA A 15 -1.48 -13.97 9.60
CA ALA A 15 -2.47 -14.95 9.21
C ALA A 15 -3.08 -14.63 7.83
N LEU A 16 -3.16 -15.65 6.99
CA LEU A 16 -3.74 -15.58 5.64
C LEU A 16 -5.13 -16.22 5.63
N TRP A 17 -6.08 -15.57 4.96
CA TRP A 17 -7.42 -16.11 4.73
C TRP A 17 -7.42 -17.05 3.53
N ILE A 18 -7.48 -18.36 3.79
CA ILE A 18 -7.26 -19.40 2.77
C ILE A 18 -8.26 -20.54 2.87
N GLN A 19 -8.44 -21.25 1.76
CA GLN A 19 -9.15 -22.52 1.68
C GLN A 19 -8.17 -23.60 1.18
N ARG A 20 -7.97 -24.67 1.96
CA ARG A 20 -7.07 -25.78 1.56
C ARG A 20 -7.70 -26.60 0.44
N VAL A 21 -6.89 -27.06 -0.53
CA VAL A 21 -7.40 -27.81 -1.70
C VAL A 21 -7.27 -29.32 -1.52
N ASP A 22 -6.20 -29.78 -0.87
CA ASP A 22 -5.85 -31.22 -0.83
C ASP A 22 -6.48 -31.99 0.36
N THR A 23 -7.61 -31.53 0.90
CA THR A 23 -8.29 -32.19 2.04
C THR A 23 -9.45 -33.08 1.57
N ARG A 24 -9.84 -34.07 2.39
CA ARG A 24 -11.06 -34.87 2.14
C ARG A 24 -12.31 -34.00 2.10
N ALA A 25 -12.38 -32.97 2.93
CA ALA A 25 -13.47 -32.00 2.94
C ALA A 25 -13.52 -31.16 1.66
N ALA A 26 -12.37 -30.75 1.12
CA ALA A 26 -12.30 -30.01 -0.14
C ALA A 26 -12.82 -30.83 -1.33
N ARG A 27 -12.53 -32.14 -1.36
CA ARG A 27 -13.07 -33.05 -2.38
C ARG A 27 -14.59 -33.21 -2.33
N ARG A 28 -15.21 -32.96 -1.16
CA ARG A 28 -16.67 -32.92 -0.99
C ARG A 28 -17.27 -31.51 -1.16
N GLY A 29 -16.44 -30.50 -1.42
CA GLY A 29 -16.89 -29.10 -1.53
C GLY A 29 -17.22 -28.44 -0.19
N GLU A 30 -16.86 -29.05 0.93
CA GLU A 30 -17.24 -28.63 2.29
C GLU A 30 -16.16 -27.82 3.00
N GLN A 31 -14.95 -27.71 2.44
CA GLN A 31 -13.83 -27.06 3.10
C GLN A 31 -14.11 -25.56 3.30
N PRO A 32 -14.20 -25.04 4.53
CA PRO A 32 -14.36 -23.61 4.76
C PRO A 32 -13.04 -22.86 4.54
N PHE A 33 -13.15 -21.55 4.36
CA PHE A 33 -12.01 -20.64 4.51
C PHE A 33 -11.66 -20.47 5.99
N ALA A 34 -10.38 -20.28 6.29
CA ALA A 34 -9.86 -20.07 7.64
C ALA A 34 -8.62 -19.16 7.62
N LEU A 35 -8.33 -18.54 8.77
CA LEU A 35 -7.09 -17.81 9.02
C LEU A 35 -5.98 -18.80 9.38
N GLU A 36 -4.90 -18.81 8.61
CA GLU A 36 -3.78 -19.74 8.78
C GLU A 36 -2.44 -19.01 8.72
N ALA A 37 -1.49 -19.43 9.57
CA ALA A 37 -0.15 -18.86 9.57
C ALA A 37 0.63 -19.28 8.31
N PRO A 38 1.52 -18.43 7.76
CA PRO A 38 2.28 -18.74 6.54
C PRO A 38 3.08 -20.04 6.64
N GLY A 39 3.66 -20.33 7.81
CA GLY A 39 4.39 -21.58 8.06
C GLY A 39 3.54 -22.85 7.87
N ALA A 40 2.23 -22.79 8.16
CA ALA A 40 1.32 -23.93 7.98
C ALA A 40 0.94 -24.17 6.49
N LEU A 41 1.24 -23.21 5.63
CA LEU A 41 0.88 -23.22 4.21
C LEU A 41 2.06 -23.62 3.31
N LEU A 42 3.26 -23.74 3.87
CA LEU A 42 4.46 -24.07 3.12
C LEU A 42 4.27 -25.43 2.40
N HIS A 43 4.50 -25.43 1.08
CA HIS A 43 4.32 -26.59 0.19
C HIS A 43 2.89 -27.15 0.14
N LYS A 44 1.86 -26.39 0.57
CA LYS A 44 0.45 -26.80 0.47
C LYS A 44 -0.23 -26.05 -0.68
N ARG A 45 -1.14 -26.74 -1.38
CA ARG A 45 -2.02 -26.09 -2.35
C ARG A 45 -3.20 -25.47 -1.64
N VAL A 46 -3.36 -24.17 -1.81
CA VAL A 46 -4.40 -23.38 -1.17
C VAL A 46 -5.03 -22.42 -2.17
N ARG A 47 -6.28 -22.06 -1.92
CA ARG A 47 -6.98 -21.00 -2.63
C ARG A 47 -7.02 -19.77 -1.73
N TYR A 48 -6.57 -18.65 -2.27
CA TYR A 48 -6.69 -17.35 -1.63
C TYR A 48 -7.99 -16.68 -2.10
N GLU A 49 -8.70 -16.04 -1.19
CA GLU A 49 -9.78 -15.14 -1.56
C GLU A 49 -9.22 -13.72 -1.63
N LYS A 50 -9.13 -13.18 -2.85
CA LYS A 50 -8.67 -11.81 -3.11
C LYS A 50 -9.71 -10.75 -2.73
N THR A 51 -10.95 -11.18 -2.50
CA THR A 51 -12.08 -10.33 -2.10
C THR A 51 -12.28 -10.39 -0.60
N ALA A 52 -11.53 -9.57 0.14
CA ALA A 52 -11.76 -9.42 1.56
C ALA A 52 -13.09 -8.67 1.80
N ARG A 53 -14.00 -9.27 2.57
CA ARG A 53 -15.15 -8.56 3.14
C ARG A 53 -14.87 -8.31 4.62
N TRP A 54 -15.09 -7.09 5.07
CA TRP A 54 -14.99 -6.74 6.49
C TRP A 54 -16.20 -7.34 7.22
N TYR A 55 -16.07 -8.56 7.74
CA TYR A 55 -17.18 -9.29 8.36
C TYR A 55 -17.51 -8.78 9.77
N CYS A 56 -16.48 -8.53 10.58
CA CYS A 56 -16.59 -8.05 11.95
C CYS A 56 -15.22 -7.56 12.44
N GLY A 57 -15.22 -6.73 13.48
CA GLY A 57 -14.00 -6.20 14.08
C GLY A 57 -14.30 -4.93 14.86
N THR A 58 -13.56 -4.70 15.95
CA THR A 58 -13.52 -3.41 16.61
C THR A 58 -13.07 -2.35 15.62
N ASP A 59 -13.60 -1.14 15.72
CA ASP A 59 -13.01 0.06 15.07
C ASP A 59 -11.68 0.37 15.76
N ALA A 60 -10.73 -0.56 15.62
CA ALA A 60 -9.41 -0.42 16.16
C ALA A 60 -8.71 0.70 15.39
N ASP A 61 -7.98 1.51 16.12
CA ASP A 61 -7.15 2.53 15.53
C ASP A 61 -5.85 1.93 15.00
N VAL A 62 -5.44 2.38 13.82
CA VAL A 62 -4.11 2.11 13.27
C VAL A 62 -3.17 3.19 13.76
N ARG A 63 -2.18 2.78 14.57
CA ARG A 63 -1.16 3.69 15.10
C ARG A 63 0.09 3.63 14.25
N VAL A 64 0.43 4.76 13.62
CA VAL A 64 1.73 4.98 13.00
C VAL A 64 2.64 5.65 14.03
N PRO A 65 3.76 5.02 14.44
CA PRO A 65 4.66 5.59 15.44
C PRO A 65 5.35 6.86 14.91
N SER A 66 5.77 7.73 15.83
CA SER A 66 6.64 8.86 15.49
C SER A 66 7.98 8.36 14.96
N THR A 67 8.58 9.09 14.04
CA THR A 67 9.92 8.79 13.53
C THR A 67 10.80 10.03 13.51
N ILE A 68 12.12 9.82 13.53
CA ILE A 68 13.11 10.88 13.53
C ILE A 68 14.00 10.65 12.32
N ARG A 69 14.17 11.69 11.50
CA ARG A 69 15.14 11.70 10.41
C ARG A 69 16.30 12.60 10.79
N THR A 70 17.49 12.03 10.85
CA THR A 70 18.75 12.76 11.00
C THR A 70 19.48 12.82 9.66
N TRP A 71 20.10 13.95 9.34
CA TRP A 71 20.99 14.07 8.19
C TRP A 71 22.05 15.13 8.43
N THR A 72 23.19 14.95 7.78
CA THR A 72 24.24 15.97 7.75
C THR A 72 24.13 16.76 6.45
N ARG A 73 24.13 18.08 6.57
CA ARG A 73 24.13 18.97 5.41
C ARG A 73 25.46 18.86 4.66
N PRO A 74 25.47 18.56 3.36
CA PRO A 74 26.72 18.40 2.60
C PRO A 74 27.46 19.72 2.37
N ASP A 75 26.78 20.86 2.46
CA ASP A 75 27.30 22.21 2.25
C ASP A 75 28.15 22.73 3.41
N ASN A 76 27.81 22.37 4.66
CA ASN A 76 28.50 22.92 5.85
C ASN A 76 28.78 21.89 6.95
N GLY A 77 28.47 20.61 6.73
CA GLY A 77 28.70 19.54 7.71
C GLY A 77 27.81 19.63 8.96
N ALA A 78 26.84 20.54 9.01
CA ALA A 78 25.97 20.67 10.18
C ALA A 78 24.98 19.50 10.26
N HIS A 79 24.80 18.98 11.47
CA HIS A 79 23.85 17.92 11.77
C HIS A 79 22.45 18.50 11.98
N TYR A 80 21.48 17.92 11.29
CA TYR A 80 20.07 18.27 11.41
C TYR A 80 19.26 17.06 11.82
N GLU A 81 18.23 17.33 12.60
CA GLU A 81 17.22 16.37 13.01
C GLU A 81 15.84 16.94 12.68
N ARG A 82 14.97 16.06 12.17
CA ARG A 82 13.55 16.36 11.98
C ARG A 82 12.71 15.25 12.58
N THR A 83 11.87 15.63 13.53
CA THR A 83 10.88 14.74 14.14
C THR A 83 9.59 14.76 13.33
N TYR A 84 9.05 13.58 13.06
CA TYR A 84 7.75 13.34 12.48
C TYR A 84 6.86 12.74 13.57
N ALA A 85 5.82 13.46 13.95
CA ALA A 85 4.88 13.00 14.96
C ALA A 85 4.18 11.72 14.50
N GLY A 86 3.92 10.83 15.46
CA GLY A 86 3.07 9.67 15.22
C GLY A 86 1.63 10.11 14.97
N VAL A 87 0.87 9.29 14.27
CA VAL A 87 -0.52 9.57 13.90
C VAL A 87 -1.36 8.33 14.10
N VAL A 88 -2.64 8.55 14.40
CA VAL A 88 -3.63 7.51 14.64
C VAL A 88 -4.73 7.66 13.60
N PHE A 89 -5.09 6.57 12.94
CA PHE A 89 -6.10 6.55 11.89
C PHE A 89 -7.19 5.52 12.17
N PRO A 90 -8.45 5.78 11.80
CA PRO A 90 -9.49 4.76 11.86
C PRO A 90 -9.14 3.60 10.90
N ALA A 91 -9.19 2.35 11.36
CA ALA A 91 -8.71 1.21 10.57
C ALA A 91 -9.44 1.02 9.24
N ARG A 92 -10.76 1.27 9.18
CA ARG A 92 -11.54 1.06 7.95
C ARG A 92 -11.14 2.02 6.82
N PRO A 93 -11.16 3.36 7.01
CA PRO A 93 -10.59 4.28 6.02
C PRO A 93 -9.13 3.97 5.69
N PHE A 94 -8.32 3.59 6.68
CA PHE A 94 -6.91 3.27 6.46
C PHE A 94 -6.73 2.05 5.55
N ALA A 95 -7.49 0.97 5.76
CA ALA A 95 -7.46 -0.21 4.91
C ALA A 95 -7.95 0.10 3.48
N ARG A 96 -9.00 0.92 3.32
CA ARG A 96 -9.46 1.37 2.00
C ARG A 96 -8.38 2.18 1.28
N PHE A 97 -7.75 3.11 2.00
CA PHE A 97 -6.64 3.89 1.47
C PHE A 97 -5.48 3.01 1.02
N LEU A 98 -5.08 2.01 1.83
CA LEU A 98 -4.05 1.05 1.43
C LEU A 98 -4.43 0.29 0.15
N GLY A 99 -5.70 -0.12 0.02
CA GLY A 99 -6.19 -0.75 -1.21
C GLY A 99 -5.95 0.13 -2.44
N TYR A 100 -6.32 1.42 -2.36
CA TYR A 100 -6.07 2.38 -3.44
C TYR A 100 -4.58 2.65 -3.67
N PHE A 101 -3.78 2.75 -2.61
CA PHE A 101 -2.35 2.97 -2.72
C PHE A 101 -1.63 1.79 -3.39
N LEU A 102 -2.04 0.56 -3.11
CA LEU A 102 -1.45 -0.61 -3.74
C LEU A 102 -1.80 -0.72 -5.23
N SER A 103 -3.00 -0.29 -5.62
CA SER A 103 -3.43 -0.36 -7.02
C SER A 103 -2.95 0.81 -7.88
N GLU A 104 -2.96 2.03 -7.33
CA GLU A 104 -2.83 3.28 -8.09
C GLU A 104 -1.83 4.27 -7.45
N GLY A 105 -1.19 3.86 -6.36
CA GLY A 105 -0.35 4.71 -5.53
C GLY A 105 1.11 4.73 -5.95
N SER A 106 1.74 5.87 -5.69
CA SER A 106 3.18 6.06 -5.81
C SER A 106 3.67 7.07 -4.78
N ILE A 107 4.97 7.10 -4.55
CA ILE A 107 5.63 8.07 -3.66
C ILE A 107 6.43 9.04 -4.53
N ASN A 108 6.16 10.34 -4.40
CA ASN A 108 6.94 11.40 -5.03
C ASN A 108 7.51 12.34 -3.97
N GLY A 109 8.76 12.09 -3.56
CA GLY A 109 9.41 12.83 -2.48
C GLY A 109 8.65 12.70 -1.16
N HIS A 110 8.02 13.78 -0.72
CA HIS A 110 7.23 13.82 0.52
C HIS A 110 5.72 13.69 0.29
N GLN A 111 5.30 13.38 -0.93
CA GLN A 111 3.91 13.27 -1.32
C GLN A 111 3.56 11.81 -1.63
N ILE A 112 2.41 11.38 -1.11
CA ILE A 112 1.75 10.16 -1.58
C ILE A 112 0.80 10.57 -2.71
N VAL A 113 0.97 9.98 -3.89
CA VAL A 113 0.20 10.30 -5.09
C VAL A 113 -0.67 9.11 -5.43
N LEU A 114 -1.99 9.31 -5.50
CA LEU A 114 -2.95 8.35 -6.04
C LEU A 114 -3.38 8.82 -7.44
N ALA A 115 -3.08 8.02 -8.46
CA ALA A 115 -3.36 8.39 -9.84
C ALA A 115 -4.61 7.66 -10.35
N GLN A 116 -5.73 8.38 -10.52
CA GLN A 116 -6.96 7.79 -11.07
C GLN A 116 -7.61 8.73 -12.07
N ASN A 117 -8.23 8.16 -13.10
CA ASN A 117 -9.05 8.89 -14.05
C ASN A 117 -10.22 9.57 -13.33
N ARG A 118 -10.69 10.69 -13.89
CA ARG A 118 -11.85 11.39 -13.35
C ARG A 118 -13.08 10.49 -13.32
N GLY A 119 -13.80 10.55 -12.22
CA GLY A 119 -15.03 9.78 -12.06
C GLY A 119 -15.28 9.39 -10.60
N PRO A 120 -16.21 8.46 -10.37
CA PRO A 120 -16.65 8.09 -9.03
C PRO A 120 -15.54 7.47 -8.19
N VAL A 121 -14.57 6.78 -8.81
CA VAL A 121 -13.44 6.17 -8.08
C VAL A 121 -12.50 7.23 -7.52
N LEU A 122 -12.16 8.26 -8.30
CA LEU A 122 -11.32 9.37 -7.81
C LEU A 122 -12.04 10.15 -6.69
N ALA A 123 -13.35 10.34 -6.80
CA ALA A 123 -14.15 10.94 -5.73
C ALA A 123 -14.12 10.10 -4.45
N ALA A 124 -14.33 8.78 -4.57
CA ALA A 124 -14.26 7.85 -3.44
C ALA A 124 -12.87 7.82 -2.79
N MET A 125 -11.79 7.88 -3.58
CA MET A 125 -10.42 8.02 -3.05
C MET A 125 -10.28 9.30 -2.21
N ALA A 126 -10.76 10.43 -2.72
CA ALA A 126 -10.71 11.70 -2.00
C ALA A 126 -11.54 11.67 -0.71
N ASP A 127 -12.70 11.02 -0.73
CA ASP A 127 -13.55 10.86 0.47
C ASP A 127 -12.85 10.01 1.53
N VAL A 128 -12.22 8.90 1.16
CA VAL A 128 -11.42 8.08 2.09
C VAL A 128 -10.26 8.87 2.70
N VAL A 129 -9.58 9.73 1.93
CA VAL A 129 -8.52 10.61 2.46
C VAL A 129 -9.08 11.61 3.47
N ARG A 130 -10.29 12.16 3.23
CA ARG A 130 -10.97 13.06 4.18
C ARG A 130 -11.39 12.33 5.46
N GLU A 131 -11.89 11.10 5.35
CA GLU A 131 -12.22 10.25 6.50
C GLU A 131 -11.01 9.92 7.37
N LEU A 132 -9.80 9.91 6.79
CA LEU A 132 -8.54 9.81 7.53
C LEU A 132 -8.13 11.12 8.23
N GLY A 133 -8.91 12.19 8.10
CA GLY A 133 -8.59 13.52 8.63
C GLY A 133 -7.49 14.24 7.84
N LEU A 134 -7.17 13.78 6.63
CA LEU A 134 -6.14 14.35 5.77
C LEU A 134 -6.77 15.21 4.66
N PRO A 135 -6.15 16.33 4.27
CA PRO A 135 -6.64 17.13 3.16
C PRO A 135 -6.19 16.56 1.81
N PRO A 136 -7.10 16.09 0.93
CA PRO A 136 -6.71 15.68 -0.41
C PRO A 136 -6.39 16.92 -1.27
N TYR A 137 -5.23 16.92 -1.92
CA TYR A 137 -4.90 17.90 -2.96
C TYR A 137 -5.29 17.35 -4.33
N LEU A 138 -6.27 17.98 -4.98
CA LEU A 138 -6.75 17.62 -6.31
C LEU A 138 -6.32 18.70 -7.32
N PRO A 139 -5.25 18.47 -8.10
CA PRO A 139 -4.82 19.46 -9.10
C PRO A 139 -5.90 19.63 -10.18
N VAL A 140 -6.23 20.89 -10.49
CA VAL A 140 -7.14 21.24 -11.59
C VAL A 140 -6.40 21.03 -12.92
N SER A 141 -6.41 19.82 -13.44
CA SER A 141 -5.95 19.56 -14.81
C SER A 141 -7.04 19.92 -15.83
N SER A 142 -6.70 20.31 -17.06
CA SER A 142 -7.64 20.19 -18.19
C SER A 142 -7.73 18.71 -18.61
N HIS A 143 -8.57 18.37 -19.62
CA HIS A 143 -8.88 17.05 -20.21
C HIS A 143 -7.74 15.98 -20.25
N GLY A 144 -7.27 15.55 -19.09
CA GLY A 144 -6.15 14.63 -18.94
C GLY A 144 -6.65 13.25 -18.56
N CYS A 145 -6.26 12.24 -19.33
CA CYS A 145 -6.30 10.86 -18.89
C CYS A 145 -5.01 10.53 -18.13
N VAL A 146 -5.13 9.74 -17.06
CA VAL A 146 -3.95 9.15 -16.43
C VAL A 146 -3.38 8.13 -17.40
N ARG A 147 -2.21 8.44 -17.98
CA ARG A 147 -1.39 7.46 -18.69
C ARG A 147 -0.39 6.91 -17.69
N THR A 148 -0.68 5.74 -17.12
CA THR A 148 0.30 4.99 -16.34
C THR A 148 1.44 4.58 -17.26
N GLN A 149 2.56 5.30 -17.19
CA GLN A 149 3.81 4.89 -17.82
C GLN A 149 4.73 4.41 -16.71
N CYS A 150 5.19 3.16 -16.78
CA CYS A 150 6.25 2.64 -15.93
C CYS A 150 7.58 3.29 -16.33
N VAL A 151 7.75 4.58 -16.05
CA VAL A 151 9.01 5.27 -16.31
C VAL A 151 9.89 5.08 -15.09
N ALA A 152 10.92 4.24 -15.22
CA ALA A 152 12.04 4.27 -14.29
C ALA A 152 12.59 5.71 -14.28
N VAL A 153 12.59 6.37 -13.12
CA VAL A 153 13.19 7.69 -12.96
C VAL A 153 14.69 7.52 -13.17
N MET A 154 15.16 7.67 -14.41
CA MET A 154 16.58 7.76 -14.69
C MET A 154 17.09 9.02 -14.00
N ALA A 155 18.03 8.84 -13.07
CA ALA A 155 18.76 9.94 -12.49
C ALA A 155 19.34 10.80 -13.63
N VAL A 156 18.91 12.05 -13.70
CA VAL A 156 19.50 13.03 -14.61
C VAL A 156 20.97 13.14 -14.20
N ARG A 157 21.86 12.55 -15.02
CA ARG A 157 23.30 12.79 -14.94
C ARG A 157 23.51 14.28 -15.21
N THR A 158 23.88 15.03 -14.17
CA THR A 158 24.48 16.35 -14.35
C THR A 158 25.72 16.20 -15.24
N PRO A 159 25.87 17.03 -16.29
CA PRO A 159 27.07 16.99 -17.09
C PRO A 159 28.26 17.40 -16.22
N ARG A 160 29.28 16.53 -16.16
CA ARG A 160 30.60 16.88 -15.62
C ARG A 160 31.12 18.04 -16.47
N THR A 161 31.26 19.21 -15.87
CA THR A 161 32.09 20.29 -16.39
C THR A 161 33.49 19.74 -16.63
N ALA A 162 33.91 19.77 -17.89
CA ALA A 162 35.29 19.57 -18.29
C ALA A 162 36.11 20.76 -17.75
N THR A 163 37.01 20.49 -16.82
CA THR A 163 38.14 21.38 -16.54
C THR A 163 39.15 21.24 -17.67
N ALA A 164 39.52 22.40 -18.23
CA ALA A 164 40.63 22.57 -19.17
C ALA A 164 41.98 22.28 -18.50
#